data_AF-A0A0N5BGS8-F1
#
_entry.id   AF-A0A0N5BGS8-F1
#
_cell.length_a   1.000
_cell.length_b   1.000
_cell.length_c   1.000
_cell.angle_alpha   90.00
_cell.angle_beta   90.00
_cell.angle_gamma   90.00
#
_symmetry.space_group_name_H-M   'P 1'
#
loop_
_entity.id
_entity.type
_entity.pdbx_description
1 polymer ?
#
loop_
_entity_poly.entity_id
_entity_poly.type
_entity_poly.pdbx_seq_one_letter_code
_entity_poly.pdbx_strand_id
1 'polypeptide(L)'
;MFREKRYNISGQIREKHSISPTVYSYTIGETIDLHALQEAPVFRTKYEVAYVDSQFLDVLHFSQRKDVSNPLAPIKEFYIFTDGVGVFWNVPEKEIENLLVQIKLYTENPCDHIVTEDEKETMKFLFSDDKTTTEISQNDEIVFNKVISQDPTSINAILERYAFSQAMAASVKIDIWENRLGGFAEPLQKSSQALRKGKAIWKRDETIEMSGEFAVLRHSLNLKTSLLDTDFYWDRDELHNYYNIMANISPLTIELDF
;
A
#
# COMPACT_ATOMS: atom_id res chain seq x y z
N MET A 1 -10.99 58.13 37.30
CA MET A 1 -10.29 56.85 37.54
C MET A 1 -11.32 55.96 38.22
N PHE A 2 -11.93 54.95 37.61
CA PHE A 2 -11.36 53.78 36.96
C PHE A 2 -12.25 53.32 35.78
N ARG A 3 -11.61 52.76 34.75
CA ARG A 3 -12.20 52.36 33.46
C ARG A 3 -12.38 50.84 33.48
N GLU A 4 -13.60 50.34 33.60
CA GLU A 4 -13.90 48.91 33.49
C GLU A 4 -13.67 48.43 32.06
N LYS A 5 -12.62 47.63 31.86
CA LYS A 5 -12.40 46.89 30.61
C LYS A 5 -13.30 45.64 30.64
N ARG A 6 -14.33 45.63 29.79
CA ARG A 6 -15.04 44.41 29.40
C ARG A 6 -14.09 43.57 28.54
N TYR A 7 -13.59 42.46 29.09
CA TYR A 7 -12.91 41.45 28.29
C TYR A 7 -13.97 40.64 27.54
N ASN A 8 -14.05 40.83 26.23
CA ASN A 8 -14.73 39.91 25.33
C ASN A 8 -13.95 38.59 25.35
N ILE A 9 -14.51 37.56 25.99
CA ILE A 9 -14.07 36.18 25.81
C ILE A 9 -14.70 35.70 24.49
N SER A 10 -14.17 36.20 23.37
CA SER A 10 -14.30 35.47 22.12
C SER A 10 -13.17 34.45 22.14
N GLY A 11 -13.41 33.35 22.86
CA GLY A 11 -12.64 32.14 22.65
C GLY A 11 -12.91 31.73 21.21
N GLN A 12 -11.97 32.04 20.31
CA GLN A 12 -11.86 31.27 19.08
C GLN A 12 -11.70 29.82 19.53
N ILE A 13 -12.78 29.05 19.43
CA ILE A 13 -12.70 27.61 19.34
C ILE A 13 -11.80 27.40 18.14
N ARG A 14 -10.49 27.20 18.39
CA ARG A 14 -9.62 26.60 17.42
C ARG A 14 -10.26 25.25 17.17
N GLU A 15 -11.00 25.13 16.08
CA GLU A 15 -11.34 23.85 15.50
C GLU A 15 -10.01 23.11 15.42
N LYS A 16 -9.85 22.16 16.33
CA LYS A 16 -8.79 21.17 16.25
C LYS A 16 -9.20 20.41 14.99
N HIS A 17 -8.59 20.72 13.85
CA HIS A 17 -8.68 19.83 12.71
C HIS A 17 -8.15 18.48 13.21
N SER A 18 -9.07 17.60 13.61
CA SER A 18 -8.78 16.19 13.82
C SER A 18 -8.44 15.66 12.45
N ILE A 19 -7.18 15.79 12.06
CA ILE A 19 -6.63 15.03 10.96
C ILE A 19 -6.72 13.59 11.45
N SER A 20 -7.74 12.87 10.98
CA SER A 20 -7.81 11.43 11.17
C SER A 20 -6.54 10.85 10.53
N PRO A 21 -5.86 9.93 11.22
CA PRO A 21 -4.64 9.36 10.68
C PRO A 21 -4.99 8.55 9.43
N THR A 22 -4.09 8.60 8.45
CA THR A 22 -4.28 8.00 7.12
C THR A 22 -3.21 6.98 6.83
N VAL A 23 -3.57 5.98 6.04
CA VAL A 23 -2.66 5.04 5.39
C VAL A 23 -2.65 5.33 3.89
N TYR A 24 -1.46 5.25 3.29
CA TYR A 24 -1.26 5.41 1.86
C TYR A 24 -0.57 4.17 1.29
N SER A 25 -1.03 3.69 0.14
CA SER A 25 -0.36 2.67 -0.65
C SER A 25 0.18 3.30 -1.93
N TYR A 26 1.45 3.07 -2.21
CA TYR A 26 2.15 3.61 -3.38
C TYR A 26 2.85 2.51 -4.15
N THR A 27 2.74 2.58 -5.46
CA THR A 27 3.64 1.82 -6.34
C THR A 27 4.99 2.49 -6.49
N ILE A 28 6.03 1.68 -6.43
CA ILE A 28 7.43 2.12 -6.47
C ILE A 28 8.10 1.61 -7.73
N GLY A 29 7.81 0.37 -8.14
CA GLY A 29 8.32 -0.26 -9.36
C GLY A 29 7.86 -1.70 -9.52
N GLU A 30 8.64 -2.51 -10.24
CA GLU A 30 8.27 -3.90 -10.51
C GLU A 30 8.65 -4.84 -9.37
N THR A 31 9.89 -4.75 -8.91
CA THR A 31 10.42 -5.50 -7.76
C THR A 31 11.36 -4.63 -6.92
N ILE A 32 11.52 -4.95 -5.64
CA ILE A 32 12.46 -4.26 -4.74
C ILE A 32 13.40 -5.28 -4.11
N ASP A 33 14.71 -4.98 -4.13
CA ASP A 33 15.70 -5.74 -3.36
C ASP A 33 15.59 -5.39 -1.88
N LEU A 34 14.76 -6.16 -1.16
CA LEU A 34 14.54 -5.98 0.27
C LEU A 34 15.81 -6.22 1.08
N HIS A 35 16.68 -7.15 0.68
CA HIS A 35 17.90 -7.42 1.42
C HIS A 35 18.85 -6.20 1.37
N ALA A 36 19.05 -5.61 0.19
CA ALA A 36 19.83 -4.39 0.04
C ALA A 36 19.17 -3.20 0.79
N LEU A 37 17.84 -3.10 0.74
CA LEU A 37 17.09 -2.06 1.45
C LEU A 37 17.21 -2.19 2.98
N GLN A 38 17.21 -3.42 3.51
CA GLN A 38 17.36 -3.69 4.93
C GLN A 38 18.73 -3.24 5.48
N GLU A 39 19.79 -3.44 4.68
CA GLU A 39 21.17 -3.08 5.06
C GLU A 39 21.49 -1.59 4.86
N ALA A 40 20.61 -0.83 4.20
CA ALA A 40 20.82 0.56 3.88
C ALA A 40 20.93 1.45 5.15
N PRO A 41 22.07 2.15 5.36
CA PRO A 41 22.29 2.96 6.57
C PRO A 41 21.30 4.11 6.77
N VAL A 42 20.77 4.65 5.67
CA VAL A 42 19.83 5.77 5.66
C VAL A 42 18.53 5.42 6.39
N PHE A 43 18.06 4.19 6.26
CA PHE A 43 16.86 3.73 6.95
C PHE A 43 17.15 3.27 8.38
N ARG A 44 18.24 2.50 8.59
CA ARG A 44 18.62 1.98 9.92
C ARG A 44 18.89 3.06 10.98
N THR A 45 19.28 4.26 10.56
CA THR A 45 19.51 5.39 11.47
C THR A 45 18.22 5.96 12.04
N LYS A 46 17.10 5.87 11.31
CA LYS A 46 15.80 6.47 11.69
C LYS A 46 14.75 5.45 12.11
N TYR A 47 14.81 4.25 11.54
CA TYR A 47 13.81 3.21 11.70
C TYR A 47 14.43 1.96 12.32
N GLU A 48 13.61 1.19 13.01
CA GLU A 48 13.85 -0.22 13.29
C GLU A 48 13.28 -1.01 12.12
N VAL A 49 14.14 -1.79 11.45
CA VAL A 49 13.84 -2.47 10.20
C VAL A 49 13.94 -3.97 10.42
N ALA A 50 12.84 -4.68 10.20
CA ALA A 50 12.76 -6.12 10.38
C ALA A 50 11.82 -6.74 9.32
N TYR A 51 12.03 -8.02 9.01
CA TYR A 51 11.03 -8.78 8.27
C TYR A 51 9.80 -9.00 9.15
N VAL A 52 8.62 -8.97 8.53
CA VAL A 52 7.34 -9.23 9.24
C VAL A 52 7.31 -10.68 9.75
N ASP A 53 7.83 -11.62 8.97
CA ASP A 53 7.98 -13.01 9.36
C ASP A 53 9.36 -13.55 8.95
N SER A 54 9.96 -14.37 9.80
CA SER A 54 11.26 -14.98 9.54
C SER A 54 11.26 -16.00 8.39
N GLN A 55 10.10 -16.56 8.07
CA GLN A 55 9.93 -17.58 7.02
C GLN A 55 9.56 -16.94 5.67
N PHE A 56 8.92 -15.77 5.71
CA PHE A 56 8.47 -15.03 4.53
C PHE A 56 9.26 -13.73 4.41
N LEU A 57 10.32 -13.76 3.61
CA LEU A 57 11.25 -12.64 3.43
C LEU A 57 10.78 -11.62 2.38
N ASP A 58 9.46 -11.56 2.14
CA ASP A 58 8.87 -10.79 1.06
C ASP A 58 8.43 -9.39 1.48
N VAL A 59 8.49 -9.09 2.79
CA VAL A 59 8.03 -7.82 3.34
C VAL A 59 8.92 -7.34 4.49
N LEU A 60 9.38 -6.09 4.38
CA LEU A 60 10.05 -5.38 5.45
C LEU A 60 9.09 -4.42 6.15
N HIS A 61 9.07 -4.51 7.47
CA HIS A 61 8.43 -3.54 8.36
C HIS A 61 9.47 -2.53 8.85
N PHE A 62 9.11 -1.25 8.73
CA PHE A 62 9.88 -0.12 9.21
C PHE A 62 9.06 0.58 10.28
N SER A 63 9.50 0.50 11.53
CA SER A 63 8.89 1.23 12.63
C SER A 63 9.77 2.41 13.03
N GLN A 64 9.16 3.59 13.24
CA GLN A 64 9.90 4.73 13.73
C GLN A 64 10.43 4.42 15.13
N ARG A 65 11.74 4.60 15.33
CA ARG A 65 12.35 4.38 16.65
C ARG A 65 11.67 5.29 17.67
N LYS A 66 11.11 4.70 18.72
CA LYS A 66 10.37 5.44 19.75
C LYS A 66 11.27 6.51 20.37
N ASP A 67 10.82 7.76 20.32
CA ASP A 67 11.41 8.81 21.11
C ASP A 67 10.98 8.58 22.58
N VAL A 68 11.94 8.29 23.45
CA VAL A 68 11.71 7.98 24.89
C VAL A 68 10.94 9.10 25.59
N SER A 69 10.95 10.30 25.01
CA SER A 69 10.27 11.49 25.52
C SER A 69 8.74 11.53 25.29
N ASN A 70 8.18 10.76 24.34
CA ASN A 70 6.73 10.76 24.07
C ASN A 70 6.18 9.36 23.77
N PRO A 71 5.74 8.60 24.80
CA PRO A 71 5.13 7.28 24.63
C PRO A 71 3.78 7.29 23.90
N LEU A 72 3.12 8.45 23.80
CA LEU A 72 1.85 8.65 23.08
C LEU A 72 2.06 9.24 21.68
N ALA A 73 3.28 9.23 21.15
CA ALA A 73 3.51 9.64 19.78
C ALA A 73 2.65 8.78 18.82
N PRO A 74 1.99 9.41 17.83
CA PRO A 74 1.14 8.68 16.90
C PRO A 74 2.02 7.72 16.09
N ILE A 75 1.52 6.51 15.86
CA ILE A 75 2.26 5.44 15.18
C ILE A 75 2.72 5.94 13.82
N LYS A 76 4.00 5.75 13.51
CA LYS A 76 4.54 5.94 12.18
C LYS A 76 5.31 4.70 11.79
N GLU A 77 4.80 4.00 10.81
CA GLU A 77 5.40 2.80 10.29
C GLU A 77 5.08 2.63 8.81
N PHE A 78 5.82 1.78 8.13
CA PHE A 78 5.52 1.42 6.75
C PHE A 78 6.00 0.01 6.43
N TYR A 79 5.36 -0.58 5.42
CA TYR A 79 5.64 -1.92 4.91
C TYR A 79 6.12 -1.78 3.47
N ILE A 80 7.26 -2.38 3.13
CA ILE A 80 7.77 -2.44 1.76
C ILE A 80 7.75 -3.88 1.31
N PHE A 81 7.01 -4.12 0.23
CA PHE A 81 6.81 -5.44 -0.35
C PHE A 81 7.81 -5.66 -1.49
N THR A 82 8.28 -6.90 -1.63
CA THR A 82 9.19 -7.30 -2.72
C THR A 82 8.60 -7.04 -4.10
N ASP A 83 7.27 -7.01 -4.19
CA ASP A 83 6.49 -6.75 -5.41
C ASP A 83 6.45 -5.28 -5.83
N GLY A 84 7.31 -4.41 -5.26
CA GLY A 84 7.45 -3.04 -5.72
C GLY A 84 6.37 -2.09 -5.20
N VAL A 85 5.71 -2.41 -4.10
CA VAL A 85 4.66 -1.60 -3.48
C VAL A 85 5.04 -1.25 -2.05
N GLY A 86 4.71 -0.05 -1.59
CA GLY A 86 4.95 0.43 -0.23
C GLY A 86 3.68 0.98 0.41
N VAL A 87 3.41 0.59 1.66
CA VAL A 87 2.25 1.04 2.43
C VAL A 87 2.70 1.79 3.67
N PHE A 88 2.24 3.04 3.82
CA PHE A 88 2.72 4.00 4.81
C PHE A 88 1.60 4.39 5.78
N TRP A 89 1.78 4.05 7.05
CA TRP A 89 0.82 4.32 8.11
C TRP A 89 1.17 5.61 8.85
N ASN A 90 0.29 6.61 8.70
CA ASN A 90 0.36 7.91 9.37
C ASN A 90 1.71 8.63 9.15
N VAL A 91 2.30 8.40 7.98
CA VAL A 91 3.45 9.13 7.47
C VAL A 91 2.93 10.29 6.61
N PRO A 92 3.35 11.54 6.84
CA PRO A 92 2.93 12.66 5.99
C PRO A 92 3.38 12.48 4.53
N GLU A 93 2.55 12.82 3.54
CA GLU A 93 2.87 12.66 2.11
C GLU A 93 4.24 13.25 1.72
N LYS A 94 4.58 14.43 2.25
CA LYS A 94 5.91 15.04 2.03
C LYS A 94 7.07 14.17 2.55
N GLU A 95 6.87 13.46 3.66
CA GLU A 95 7.85 12.50 4.18
C GLU A 95 7.89 11.26 3.27
N ILE A 96 6.73 10.78 2.80
CA ILE A 96 6.62 9.66 1.85
C ILE A 96 7.37 9.96 0.55
N GLU A 97 7.19 11.13 -0.07
CA GLU A 97 7.91 11.53 -1.30
C GLU A 97 9.43 11.38 -1.15
N ASN A 98 9.98 11.79 0.00
CA ASN A 98 11.40 11.66 0.30
C ASN A 98 11.82 10.20 0.49
N LEU A 99 10.97 9.38 1.13
CA LEU A 99 11.22 7.94 1.29
C LEU A 99 11.18 7.23 -0.06
N LEU A 100 10.21 7.55 -0.93
CA LEU A 100 10.08 6.96 -2.26
C LEU A 100 11.33 7.20 -3.11
N VAL A 101 11.89 8.42 -3.11
CA VAL A 101 13.15 8.72 -3.81
C VAL A 101 14.30 7.82 -3.33
N GLN A 102 14.36 7.52 -2.03
CA GLN A 102 15.40 6.67 -1.46
C GLN A 102 15.17 5.18 -1.75
N ILE A 103 13.92 4.72 -1.69
CA ILE A 103 13.57 3.31 -1.95
C ILE A 103 13.75 2.96 -3.43
N LYS A 104 13.46 3.90 -4.34
CA LYS A 104 13.65 3.72 -5.80
C LYS A 104 15.07 3.36 -6.21
N LEU A 105 16.08 3.65 -5.38
CA LEU A 105 17.48 3.25 -5.61
C LEU A 105 17.70 1.73 -5.52
N TYR A 106 16.77 1.00 -4.89
CA TYR A 106 16.81 -0.44 -4.67
C TYR A 106 15.72 -1.18 -5.48
N THR A 107 15.09 -0.47 -6.43
CA THR A 107 13.92 -0.95 -7.18
C THR A 107 14.31 -1.28 -8.62
N GLU A 108 13.86 -2.43 -9.12
CA GLU A 108 13.92 -2.76 -10.55
C GLU A 108 12.72 -2.14 -11.28
N ASN A 109 12.99 -1.55 -12.45
CA ASN A 109 12.01 -0.80 -13.25
C ASN A 109 11.16 0.18 -12.40
N PRO A 110 11.78 1.22 -11.81
CA PRO A 110 11.05 2.18 -10.98
C PRO A 110 9.92 2.86 -11.76
N CYS A 111 8.75 2.98 -11.14
CA CYS A 111 7.63 3.71 -11.74
C CYS A 111 7.92 5.22 -11.79
N ASP A 112 7.45 5.86 -12.87
CA ASP A 112 7.46 7.30 -12.99
C ASP A 112 6.62 7.95 -11.89
N HIS A 113 6.98 9.18 -11.51
CA HIS A 113 6.29 9.90 -10.45
C HIS A 113 4.80 10.11 -10.77
N ILE A 114 4.45 10.34 -12.05
CA ILE A 114 3.07 10.52 -12.49
C ILE A 114 2.26 9.24 -12.21
N VAL A 115 2.75 8.09 -12.67
CA VAL A 115 2.13 6.77 -12.40
C VAL A 115 2.05 6.49 -10.89
N THR A 116 3.08 6.87 -10.14
CA THR A 116 3.10 6.70 -8.68
C THR A 116 1.98 7.50 -7.99
N GLU A 117 1.66 8.70 -8.47
CA GLU A 117 0.61 9.56 -7.90
C GLU A 117 -0.79 9.19 -8.41
N ASP A 118 -0.90 8.77 -9.67
CA ASP A 118 -2.18 8.41 -10.28
C ASP A 118 -2.74 7.09 -9.71
N GLU A 119 -1.86 6.14 -9.39
CA GLU A 119 -2.21 4.78 -8.93
C GLU A 119 -2.12 4.64 -7.39
N LYS A 120 -2.05 5.74 -6.64
CA LYS A 120 -1.97 5.67 -5.17
C LYS A 120 -3.33 5.43 -4.54
N GLU A 121 -3.38 4.58 -3.53
CA GLU A 121 -4.58 4.34 -2.72
C GLU A 121 -4.44 4.98 -1.34
N THR A 122 -5.54 5.47 -0.77
CA THR A 122 -5.55 6.04 0.57
C THR A 122 -6.77 5.60 1.36
N MET A 123 -6.56 5.35 2.65
CA MET A 123 -7.63 5.02 3.58
C MET A 123 -7.41 5.72 4.91
N LYS A 124 -8.50 6.04 5.62
CA LYS A 124 -8.42 6.57 6.98
C LYS A 124 -8.50 5.42 7.98
N PHE A 125 -7.94 5.64 9.16
CA PHE A 125 -8.09 4.72 10.26
C PHE A 125 -8.32 5.41 11.59
N LEU A 126 -8.90 4.68 12.54
CA LEU A 126 -9.24 5.15 13.87
C LEU A 126 -8.97 4.05 14.89
N PHE A 127 -8.50 4.46 16.06
CA PHE A 127 -8.44 3.61 17.25
C PHE A 127 -9.71 3.85 18.06
N SER A 128 -10.47 2.79 18.32
CA SER A 128 -11.71 2.85 19.08
C SER A 128 -11.59 2.10 20.40
N ASP A 129 -11.99 2.76 21.49
CA ASP A 129 -12.06 2.15 22.81
C ASP A 129 -13.33 1.29 23.02
N ASP A 130 -14.29 1.39 22.10
CA ASP A 130 -15.62 0.80 22.22
C ASP A 130 -15.80 -0.47 21.37
N LYS A 131 -15.02 -0.62 20.30
CA LYS A 131 -15.17 -1.74 19.35
C LYS A 131 -14.49 -3.00 19.87
N THR A 132 -15.22 -4.12 19.81
CA THR A 132 -14.71 -5.45 20.21
C THR A 132 -13.97 -6.15 19.07
N THR A 133 -14.31 -5.83 17.83
CA THR A 133 -13.74 -6.41 16.62
C THR A 133 -13.28 -5.30 15.70
N THR A 134 -12.19 -5.54 14.97
CA THR A 134 -11.74 -4.60 13.94
C THR A 134 -12.61 -4.77 12.72
N GLU A 135 -13.08 -3.65 12.17
CA GLU A 135 -14.00 -3.62 11.05
C GLU A 135 -13.73 -2.38 10.19
N ILE A 136 -14.25 -2.39 8.97
CA ILE A 136 -14.28 -1.19 8.15
C ILE A 136 -15.64 -0.53 8.32
N SER A 137 -15.63 0.75 8.69
CA SER A 137 -16.84 1.53 8.93
C SER A 137 -17.58 1.83 7.63
N GLN A 138 -18.82 2.30 7.74
CA GLN A 138 -19.64 2.74 6.60
C GLN A 138 -19.03 3.91 5.80
N ASN A 139 -18.00 4.56 6.35
CA ASN A 139 -17.29 5.67 5.71
C ASN A 139 -15.95 5.23 5.08
N ASP A 140 -15.75 3.92 4.87
CA ASP A 140 -14.51 3.33 4.36
C ASP A 140 -13.28 3.70 5.22
N GLU A 141 -13.45 3.63 6.54
CA GLU A 141 -12.38 3.87 7.52
C GLU A 141 -12.12 2.60 8.32
N ILE A 142 -10.85 2.23 8.49
CA ILE A 142 -10.44 1.10 9.32
C ILE A 142 -10.64 1.48 10.79
N VAL A 143 -11.47 0.73 11.52
CA VAL A 143 -11.70 0.97 12.94
C VAL A 143 -11.11 -0.19 13.73
N PHE A 144 -9.97 0.06 14.37
CA PHE A 144 -9.29 -0.93 15.20
C PHE A 144 -10.06 -1.20 16.49
N ASN A 145 -10.08 -2.46 16.89
CA ASN A 145 -10.68 -2.87 18.15
C ASN A 145 -9.95 -2.27 19.38
N LYS A 146 -10.59 -2.38 20.54
CA LYS A 146 -10.09 -1.86 21.81
C LYS A 146 -8.73 -2.43 22.22
N VAL A 147 -8.47 -3.72 22.00
CA VAL A 147 -7.21 -4.36 22.40
C VAL A 147 -6.04 -3.77 21.62
N ILE A 148 -6.22 -3.63 20.30
CA ILE A 148 -5.24 -3.01 19.40
C ILE A 148 -5.10 -1.51 19.70
N SER A 149 -6.19 -0.84 20.04
CA SER A 149 -6.19 0.58 20.39
C SER A 149 -5.42 0.87 21.69
N GLN A 150 -5.43 -0.06 22.65
CA GLN A 150 -4.72 0.07 23.92
C GLN A 150 -3.21 -0.16 23.81
N ASP A 151 -2.78 -1.13 23.01
CA ASP A 151 -1.36 -1.32 22.68
C ASP A 151 -1.17 -1.45 21.16
N PRO A 152 -1.11 -0.30 20.47
CA PRO A 152 -0.94 -0.28 19.03
C PRO A 152 0.44 -0.76 18.56
N THR A 153 1.38 -0.93 19.49
CA THR A 153 2.75 -1.40 19.20
C THR A 153 2.97 -2.87 19.50
N SER A 154 1.91 -3.57 19.95
CA SER A 154 1.93 -5.01 20.13
C SER A 154 2.17 -5.73 18.79
N ILE A 155 2.73 -6.94 18.85
CA ILE A 155 2.98 -7.77 17.67
C ILE A 155 1.66 -8.03 16.92
N ASN A 156 0.57 -8.30 17.64
CA ASN A 156 -0.74 -8.52 17.03
C ASN A 156 -1.23 -7.28 16.27
N ALA A 157 -1.01 -6.08 16.81
CA ALA A 157 -1.37 -4.83 16.14
C ALA A 157 -0.56 -4.58 14.86
N ILE A 158 0.73 -4.94 14.87
CA ILE A 158 1.60 -4.88 13.68
C ILE A 158 1.12 -5.89 12.63
N LEU A 159 0.85 -7.14 13.02
CA LEU A 159 0.37 -8.17 12.11
C LEU A 159 -1.01 -7.87 11.51
N GLU A 160 -1.90 -7.25 12.29
CA GLU A 160 -3.20 -6.80 11.81
C GLU A 160 -3.06 -5.69 10.77
N ARG A 161 -2.22 -4.67 11.04
CA ARG A 161 -1.91 -3.62 10.05
C ARG A 161 -1.18 -4.16 8.83
N TYR A 162 -0.33 -5.17 9.00
CA TYR A 162 0.27 -5.90 7.89
C TYR A 162 -0.79 -6.52 6.99
N ALA A 163 -1.80 -7.20 7.54
CA ALA A 163 -2.86 -7.82 6.74
C ALA A 163 -3.64 -6.79 5.90
N PHE A 164 -3.99 -5.65 6.50
CA PHE A 164 -4.56 -4.51 5.75
C PHE A 164 -3.60 -3.98 4.68
N SER A 165 -2.32 -3.86 5.01
CA SER A 165 -1.29 -3.36 4.08
C SER A 165 -1.11 -4.29 2.90
N GLN A 166 -1.11 -5.60 3.10
CA GLN A 166 -0.97 -6.57 2.01
C GLN A 166 -2.16 -6.47 1.04
N ALA A 167 -3.38 -6.33 1.56
CA ALA A 167 -4.58 -6.17 0.73
C ALA A 167 -4.54 -4.86 -0.09
N MET A 168 -4.18 -3.74 0.54
CA MET A 168 -4.00 -2.45 -0.16
C MET A 168 -2.88 -2.51 -1.21
N ALA A 169 -1.78 -3.19 -0.89
CA ALA A 169 -0.67 -3.32 -1.82
C ALA A 169 -1.05 -4.20 -3.02
N ALA A 170 -1.82 -5.27 -2.79
CA ALA A 170 -2.37 -6.11 -3.84
C ALA A 170 -3.32 -5.32 -4.76
N SER A 171 -4.19 -4.47 -4.19
CA SER A 171 -5.09 -3.59 -4.97
C SER A 171 -4.31 -2.68 -5.91
N VAL A 172 -3.39 -1.88 -5.38
CA VAL A 172 -2.55 -0.97 -6.19
C VAL A 172 -1.76 -1.72 -7.26
N LYS A 173 -1.27 -2.94 -6.96
CA LYS A 173 -0.54 -3.75 -7.94
C LYS A 173 -1.44 -4.17 -9.11
N ILE A 174 -2.67 -4.55 -8.81
CA ILE A 174 -3.67 -4.94 -9.82
C ILE A 174 -4.06 -3.74 -10.68
N ASP A 175 -4.33 -2.58 -10.09
CA ASP A 175 -4.67 -1.36 -10.84
C ASP A 175 -3.62 -1.01 -11.90
N ILE A 176 -2.33 -1.13 -11.56
CA ILE A 176 -1.23 -0.91 -12.50
C ILE A 176 -1.20 -1.94 -13.62
N TRP A 177 -1.44 -3.20 -13.29
CA TRP A 177 -1.49 -4.26 -14.28
C TRP A 177 -2.68 -4.08 -15.22
N GLU A 178 -3.83 -3.68 -14.71
CA GLU A 178 -5.02 -3.36 -15.49
C GLU A 178 -4.75 -2.17 -16.43
N ASN A 179 -4.12 -1.11 -15.93
CA ASN A 179 -3.74 0.03 -16.76
C ASN A 179 -2.74 -0.38 -17.86
N ARG A 180 -1.71 -1.17 -17.52
CA ARG A 180 -0.77 -1.74 -18.50
C ARG A 180 -1.49 -2.62 -19.52
N LEU A 181 -2.39 -3.50 -19.09
CA LEU A 181 -3.19 -4.38 -19.96
C LEU A 181 -4.15 -3.59 -20.85
N GLY A 182 -4.72 -2.49 -20.34
CA GLY A 182 -5.61 -1.60 -21.07
C GLY A 182 -4.99 -1.07 -22.35
N GLY A 183 -3.69 -0.75 -22.33
CA GLY A 183 -2.92 -0.36 -23.51
C GLY A 183 -2.84 -1.45 -24.59
N PHE A 184 -2.92 -2.72 -24.21
CA PHE A 184 -2.85 -3.87 -25.11
C PHE A 184 -4.21 -4.44 -25.51
N ALA A 185 -5.29 -4.11 -24.79
CA ALA A 185 -6.61 -4.67 -25.01
C ALA A 185 -7.14 -4.41 -26.44
N GLU A 186 -7.06 -3.17 -26.92
CA GLU A 186 -7.53 -2.81 -28.26
C GLU A 186 -6.66 -3.42 -29.39
N PRO A 187 -5.31 -3.34 -29.35
CA PRO A 187 -4.45 -4.05 -30.29
C PRO A 187 -4.71 -5.57 -30.33
N LEU A 188 -4.85 -6.23 -29.17
CA LEU A 188 -5.15 -7.65 -29.07
C LEU A 188 -6.48 -7.99 -29.72
N GLN A 189 -7.53 -7.21 -29.42
CA GLN A 189 -8.85 -7.44 -29.96
C GLN A 189 -8.85 -7.32 -31.49
N LYS A 190 -8.24 -6.26 -32.03
CA LYS A 190 -8.10 -6.04 -33.48
C LYS A 190 -7.33 -7.18 -34.14
N SER A 191 -6.21 -7.61 -33.52
CA SER A 191 -5.38 -8.71 -34.02
C SER A 191 -6.13 -10.03 -34.04
N SER A 192 -6.77 -10.39 -32.94
CA SER A 192 -7.58 -11.61 -32.81
C SER A 192 -8.71 -11.66 -33.83
N GLN A 193 -9.41 -10.53 -34.06
CA GLN A 193 -10.48 -10.45 -35.06
C GLN A 193 -9.98 -10.60 -36.51
N ALA A 194 -8.80 -10.05 -36.82
CA ALA A 194 -8.20 -10.18 -38.14
C ALA A 194 -7.67 -11.60 -38.39
N LEU A 195 -7.01 -12.19 -37.40
CA LEU A 195 -6.51 -13.56 -37.44
C LEU A 195 -7.65 -14.57 -37.59
N ARG A 196 -8.79 -14.36 -36.92
CA ARG A 196 -10.01 -15.16 -37.13
C ARG A 196 -10.49 -15.17 -38.59
N LYS A 197 -10.20 -14.11 -39.35
CA LYS A 197 -10.51 -13.99 -40.79
C LYS A 197 -9.35 -14.44 -41.69
N GLY A 198 -8.31 -15.05 -41.12
CA GLY A 198 -7.11 -15.49 -41.84
C GLY A 198 -6.20 -14.35 -42.30
N LYS A 199 -6.28 -13.16 -41.69
CA LYS A 199 -5.51 -11.97 -42.08
C LYS A 199 -4.56 -11.55 -40.95
N ALA A 200 -3.29 -11.36 -41.28
CA ALA A 200 -2.37 -10.65 -40.40
C ALA A 200 -2.57 -9.13 -40.59
N ILE A 201 -2.77 -8.40 -39.49
CA ILE A 201 -2.88 -6.93 -39.52
C ILE A 201 -1.52 -6.24 -39.38
N TRP A 202 -0.55 -6.90 -38.74
CA TRP A 202 0.77 -6.34 -38.49
C TRP A 202 1.79 -6.83 -39.51
N LYS A 203 2.80 -6.01 -39.77
CA LYS A 203 4.00 -6.43 -40.51
C LYS A 203 4.82 -7.39 -39.65
N ARG A 204 5.80 -8.06 -40.27
CA ARG A 204 6.69 -9.00 -39.55
C ARG A 204 7.39 -8.35 -38.37
N ASP A 205 7.99 -7.18 -38.58
CA ASP A 205 8.74 -6.48 -37.54
C ASP A 205 7.82 -6.03 -36.39
N GLU A 206 6.67 -5.45 -36.70
CA GLU A 206 5.61 -5.07 -35.73
C GLU A 206 5.10 -6.28 -34.94
N THR A 207 4.99 -7.45 -35.58
CA THR A 207 4.57 -8.70 -34.92
C THR A 207 5.61 -9.18 -33.91
N ILE A 208 6.90 -9.04 -34.24
CA ILE A 208 8.01 -9.44 -33.36
C ILE A 208 8.05 -8.51 -32.14
N GLU A 209 7.96 -7.20 -32.37
CA GLU A 209 7.92 -6.17 -31.32
C GLU A 209 6.75 -6.42 -30.36
N MET A 210 5.54 -6.54 -30.90
CA MET A 210 4.34 -6.81 -30.11
C MET A 210 4.41 -8.15 -29.35
N SER A 211 5.01 -9.18 -29.95
CA SER A 211 5.22 -10.46 -29.25
C SER A 211 6.22 -10.33 -28.09
N GLY A 212 7.23 -9.49 -28.24
CA GLY A 212 8.18 -9.16 -27.17
C GLY A 212 7.49 -8.45 -26.02
N GLU A 213 6.70 -7.42 -26.31
CA GLU A 213 5.89 -6.70 -25.31
C GLU A 213 4.94 -7.65 -24.54
N PHE A 214 4.24 -8.54 -25.25
CA PHE A 214 3.41 -9.55 -24.59
C PHE A 214 4.20 -10.54 -23.74
N ALA A 215 5.40 -10.91 -24.17
CA ALA A 215 6.26 -11.80 -23.38
C ALA A 215 6.72 -11.12 -22.09
N VAL A 216 7.05 -9.83 -22.14
CA VAL A 216 7.39 -9.02 -20.96
C VAL A 216 6.19 -8.87 -20.04
N LEU A 217 5.01 -8.52 -20.58
CA LEU A 217 3.79 -8.40 -19.77
C LEU A 217 3.42 -9.73 -19.11
N ARG A 218 3.47 -10.83 -19.86
CA ARG A 218 3.22 -12.16 -19.31
C ARG A 218 4.24 -12.55 -18.26
N HIS A 219 5.51 -12.17 -18.43
CA HIS A 219 6.53 -12.39 -17.42
C HIS A 219 6.21 -11.61 -16.14
N SER A 220 5.84 -10.33 -16.26
CA SER A 220 5.47 -9.47 -15.13
C SER A 220 4.24 -10.00 -14.36
N LEU A 221 3.22 -10.48 -15.09
CA LEU A 221 2.04 -11.11 -14.48
C LEU A 221 2.34 -12.48 -13.85
N ASN A 222 3.27 -13.24 -14.45
CA ASN A 222 3.64 -14.57 -13.98
C ASN A 222 4.75 -14.55 -12.91
N LEU A 223 5.35 -13.41 -12.62
CA LEU A 223 6.17 -13.26 -11.42
C LEU A 223 5.24 -13.61 -10.26
N LYS A 224 5.58 -14.66 -9.51
CA LYS A 224 4.85 -15.04 -8.31
C LYS A 224 4.80 -13.80 -7.42
N THR A 225 3.61 -13.21 -7.36
CA THR A 225 3.40 -12.00 -6.61
C THR A 225 3.16 -12.42 -5.18
N SER A 226 4.13 -12.14 -4.31
CA SER A 226 4.02 -12.51 -2.90
C SER A 226 2.81 -11.85 -2.24
N LEU A 227 2.42 -10.66 -2.72
CA LEU A 227 1.19 -9.99 -2.27
C LEU A 227 -0.07 -10.85 -2.37
N LEU A 228 -0.16 -11.73 -3.37
CA LEU A 228 -1.34 -12.59 -3.59
C LEU A 228 -1.19 -13.98 -2.96
N ASP A 229 -0.03 -14.27 -2.36
CA ASP A 229 0.19 -15.52 -1.67
C ASP A 229 -0.53 -15.53 -0.31
N THR A 230 -1.31 -16.58 -0.10
CA THR A 230 -2.08 -16.78 1.15
C THR A 230 -1.42 -17.76 2.11
N ASP A 231 -0.25 -18.31 1.75
CA ASP A 231 0.50 -19.27 2.58
C ASP A 231 0.83 -18.69 3.97
N PHE A 232 1.08 -17.37 4.06
CA PHE A 232 1.27 -16.67 5.33
C PHE A 232 0.07 -16.80 6.30
N TYR A 233 -1.13 -16.95 5.74
CA TYR A 233 -2.38 -16.98 6.49
C TYR A 233 -2.88 -18.39 6.82
N TRP A 234 -2.22 -19.44 6.34
CA TRP A 234 -2.73 -20.82 6.42
C TRP A 234 -3.12 -21.27 7.85
N ASP A 235 -2.36 -20.83 8.86
CA ASP A 235 -2.64 -21.11 10.28
C ASP A 235 -3.13 -19.86 11.05
N ARG A 236 -3.53 -18.79 10.33
CA ARG A 236 -3.84 -17.46 10.90
C ARG A 236 -5.15 -16.90 10.37
N ASP A 237 -6.25 -17.61 10.63
CA ASP A 237 -7.61 -17.26 10.16
C ASP A 237 -8.02 -15.82 10.48
N GLU A 238 -7.68 -15.32 11.68
CA GLU A 238 -8.03 -13.96 12.11
C GLU A 238 -7.36 -12.90 11.21
N LEU A 239 -6.10 -13.10 10.84
CA LEU A 239 -5.38 -12.19 9.96
C LEU A 239 -5.89 -12.28 8.52
N HIS A 240 -6.23 -13.49 8.08
CA HIS A 240 -6.84 -13.70 6.76
C HIS A 240 -8.16 -12.94 6.63
N ASN A 241 -8.96 -12.93 7.69
CA ASN A 241 -10.21 -12.18 7.72
C ASN A 241 -9.98 -10.68 7.53
N TYR A 242 -8.95 -10.09 8.15
CA TYR A 242 -8.62 -8.67 7.96
C TYR A 242 -8.18 -8.36 6.53
N TYR A 243 -7.35 -9.23 5.94
CA TYR A 243 -6.99 -9.13 4.53
C TYR A 243 -8.23 -9.14 3.63
N ASN A 244 -9.13 -10.11 3.84
CA ASN A 244 -10.37 -10.24 3.04
C ASN A 244 -11.33 -9.06 3.23
N ILE A 245 -11.45 -8.54 4.46
CA ILE A 245 -12.28 -7.36 4.75
C ILE A 245 -11.82 -6.17 3.90
N MET A 246 -10.50 -5.94 3.80
CA MET A 246 -9.95 -4.87 2.98
C MET A 246 -10.11 -5.15 1.48
N ALA A 247 -9.77 -6.37 1.05
CA ALA A 247 -9.84 -6.77 -0.35
C ALA A 247 -11.26 -6.67 -0.95
N ASN A 248 -12.30 -6.89 -0.13
CA ASN A 248 -13.69 -6.77 -0.57
C ASN A 248 -14.14 -5.33 -0.83
N ILE A 249 -13.43 -4.33 -0.29
CA ILE A 249 -13.79 -2.91 -0.43
C ILE A 249 -13.06 -2.29 -1.61
N SER A 250 -11.80 -2.68 -1.82
CA SER A 250 -11.07 -2.30 -3.02
C SER A 250 -11.79 -2.84 -4.27
N PRO A 251 -11.66 -2.16 -5.44
CA PRO A 251 -12.36 -2.50 -6.68
C PRO A 251 -12.10 -3.93 -7.21
N LEU A 252 -11.17 -4.66 -6.59
CA LEU A 252 -10.87 -6.10 -6.74
C LEU A 252 -12.10 -7.01 -6.95
N THR A 253 -13.27 -6.67 -6.39
CA THR A 253 -14.46 -7.53 -6.47
C THR A 253 -15.27 -7.34 -7.77
N ILE A 254 -15.02 -6.30 -8.58
CA ILE A 254 -15.84 -6.02 -9.77
C ILE A 254 -15.34 -6.76 -11.03
N GLU A 255 -14.07 -7.16 -11.10
CA GLU A 255 -13.47 -7.64 -12.37
C GLU A 255 -12.90 -9.06 -12.40
N LEU A 256 -13.08 -9.87 -11.33
CA LEU A 256 -12.68 -11.29 -11.35
C LEU A 256 -13.78 -12.28 -11.77
N ASP A 257 -14.94 -11.80 -12.20
CA ASP A 257 -15.91 -12.61 -12.94
C ASP A 257 -15.49 -12.74 -14.42
N PHE A 258 -14.41 -13.48 -14.69
CA PHE A 258 -14.06 -13.99 -16.03
C PHE A 258 -14.21 -15.52 -16.11
#